data_AF-A0A233SUC1-F1
#
_entry.id   AF-A0A233SUC1-F1
#
_cell.length_a   1.000
_cell.length_b   1.000
_cell.length_c   1.000
_cell.angle_alpha   90.00
_cell.angle_beta   90.00
_cell.angle_gamma   90.00
#
_symmetry.space_group_name_H-M   'P 1'
#
loop_
_entity.id
_entity.type
_entity.pdbx_description
1 polymer ?
#
loop_
_entity_poly.entity_id
_entity_poly.type
_entity_poly.pdbx_seq_one_letter_code
_entity_poly.pdbx_strand_id
1 'polypeptide(L)'
;MIVQHSARTGRRSTIRTARRLAVIAPLVCVLSTLVSCTKQEEALTTPCGLVVDGSGSAAAVKEGFDSEAKLKDSLIGFLTDQKCGTLDFAPITRSSRSSSCRQDRVDLDPPHDAQTDQKVQRANAQRNAAAAALAELKCARTQNGSDVWGGLARIGEAFRSDGPTPKLLVVSDFDQADPEFHLSRQNISTKADRDKVIDTLVQKRGLPGIKGMDVFPVGLGMQYSAKPSEADDFESFWVEALEGRAKAHVDNQYKR
;
A
#
# COMPACT_ATOMS: atom_id res chain seq x y z
N MET A 1 72.39 53.54 62.88
CA MET A 1 73.53 54.21 62.21
C MET A 1 73.46 53.82 60.73
N ILE A 2 73.15 54.83 59.91
CA ILE A 2 73.14 54.98 58.43
C ILE A 2 73.91 53.86 57.66
N VAL A 3 73.29 53.00 56.83
CA VAL A 3 72.69 53.16 55.46
C VAL A 3 73.72 53.26 54.32
N GLN A 4 73.78 52.17 53.52
CA GLN A 4 74.04 52.09 52.05
C GLN A 4 75.48 52.35 51.54
N HIS A 5 75.99 51.81 50.42
CA HIS A 5 75.41 51.09 49.26
C HIS A 5 76.54 50.48 48.36
N SER A 6 76.11 49.67 47.38
CA SER A 6 76.69 49.48 46.02
C SER A 6 77.98 48.64 45.86
N ALA A 7 77.98 47.48 45.18
CA ALA A 7 77.67 47.14 43.77
C ALA A 7 78.86 47.28 42.79
N ARG A 8 79.24 46.17 42.12
CA ARG A 8 79.73 46.03 40.72
C ARG A 8 80.20 44.57 40.46
N THR A 9 79.47 43.77 39.69
CA THR A 9 79.58 43.47 38.24
C THR A 9 80.90 42.85 37.74
N GLY A 10 80.82 41.62 37.22
CA GLY A 10 81.81 40.99 36.33
C GLY A 10 81.10 40.06 35.33
N ARG A 11 81.46 40.16 34.05
CA ARG A 11 80.78 39.61 32.86
C ARG A 11 81.74 38.69 32.08
N ARG A 12 81.26 37.55 31.54
CA ARG A 12 81.67 36.82 30.30
C ARG A 12 80.84 35.52 30.21
N SER A 13 79.88 35.37 29.27
CA SER A 13 80.00 34.81 27.89
C SER A 13 80.51 33.35 27.90
N THR A 14 79.99 32.32 27.24
CA THR A 14 78.90 32.03 26.26
C THR A 14 78.91 30.50 26.08
N ILE A 15 77.78 29.87 25.73
CA ILE A 15 77.61 28.84 24.66
C ILE A 15 76.36 27.98 24.91
N ARG A 16 75.65 27.79 23.80
CA ARG A 16 74.39 27.09 23.55
C ARG A 16 74.30 25.68 24.15
N THR A 17 73.14 25.35 24.68
CA THR A 17 72.56 24.01 24.48
C THR A 17 71.04 24.08 24.48
N ALA A 18 70.45 23.89 23.30
CA ALA A 18 69.04 23.64 23.15
C ALA A 18 68.74 22.21 23.61
N ARG A 19 67.83 22.04 24.57
CA ARG A 19 67.15 20.76 24.82
C ARG A 19 65.66 21.00 24.96
N ARG A 20 64.97 20.62 23.89
CA ARG A 20 63.52 20.40 23.83
C ARG A 20 63.16 19.37 24.90
N LEU A 21 62.23 19.70 25.78
CA LEU A 21 61.56 18.73 26.66
C LEU A 21 60.12 18.61 26.20
N ALA A 22 59.73 17.36 26.04
CA ALA A 22 58.55 16.88 25.35
C ALA A 22 57.27 17.21 26.12
N VAL A 23 56.27 17.67 25.38
CA VAL A 23 54.88 17.75 25.83
C VAL A 23 54.34 16.32 25.93
N ILE A 24 54.08 15.87 27.16
CA ILE A 24 53.32 14.65 27.42
C ILE A 24 51.85 15.01 27.23
N ALA A 25 51.31 14.74 26.05
CA ALA A 25 49.86 14.78 25.81
C ALA A 25 49.26 13.45 26.29
N PRO A 26 48.31 13.44 27.23
CA PRO A 26 47.54 12.23 27.50
C PRO A 26 46.66 11.95 26.29
N LEU A 27 46.96 10.85 25.60
CA LEU A 27 46.13 10.27 24.56
C LEU A 27 44.84 9.77 25.24
N VAL A 28 43.83 10.64 25.33
CA VAL A 28 42.47 10.21 25.65
C VAL A 28 41.99 9.44 24.43
N CYS A 29 42.14 8.12 24.46
CA CYS A 29 41.44 7.21 23.56
C CYS A 29 39.94 7.38 23.83
N VAL A 30 39.33 8.36 23.16
CA VAL A 30 37.89 8.41 22.96
C VAL A 30 37.58 7.15 22.14
N LEU A 31 37.18 6.08 22.83
CA LEU A 31 36.41 5.01 22.24
C LEU A 31 35.08 5.63 21.80
N SER A 32 35.12 6.31 20.66
CA SER A 32 33.92 6.57 19.88
C SER A 32 33.44 5.20 19.42
N THR A 33 32.66 4.56 20.29
CA THR A 33 31.74 3.51 19.88
C THR A 33 30.90 4.14 18.77
N LEU A 34 31.27 3.86 17.53
CA LEU A 34 30.39 3.98 16.38
C LEU A 34 29.26 2.97 16.65
N VAL A 35 28.32 3.34 17.52
CA VAL A 35 27.00 2.75 17.51
C VAL A 35 26.47 3.19 16.16
N SER A 36 26.70 2.35 15.17
CA SER A 36 25.98 2.40 13.91
C SER A 36 24.52 2.16 14.32
N CYS A 37 23.84 3.23 14.73
CA CYS A 37 22.41 3.26 14.87
C CYS A 37 21.86 3.02 13.47
N THR A 38 21.77 1.76 13.08
CA THR A 38 20.84 1.34 12.05
C THR A 38 19.49 1.86 12.50
N LYS A 39 19.03 2.95 11.87
CA LYS A 39 17.69 3.49 12.12
C LYS A 39 16.73 2.33 11.87
N GLN A 40 16.08 1.89 12.93
CA GLN A 40 15.00 0.92 12.85
C GLN A 40 13.94 1.49 11.90
N GLU A 41 13.47 0.68 10.96
CA GLU A 41 12.45 1.13 10.01
C GLU A 41 11.15 1.41 10.77
N GLU A 42 10.39 2.41 10.31
CA GLU A 42 9.06 2.69 10.84
C GLU A 42 8.18 1.45 10.68
N ALA A 43 7.44 1.07 11.73
CA ALA A 43 6.51 -0.06 11.69
C ALA A 43 5.39 0.20 10.67
N LEU A 44 5.05 -0.80 9.87
CA LEU A 44 3.94 -0.73 8.93
C LEU A 44 2.68 -1.23 9.64
N THR A 45 1.72 -0.34 9.86
CA THR A 45 0.49 -0.67 10.61
C THR A 45 -0.78 -0.55 9.78
N THR A 46 -0.69 -0.09 8.54
CA THR A 46 -1.87 0.13 7.69
C THR A 46 -2.41 -1.23 7.20
N PRO A 47 -3.65 -1.60 7.54
CA PRO A 47 -4.26 -2.78 6.94
C PRO A 47 -4.60 -2.49 5.48
N CYS A 48 -4.22 -3.39 4.57
CA CYS A 48 -4.53 -3.27 3.16
C CYS A 48 -5.33 -4.47 2.66
N GLY A 49 -6.14 -4.25 1.64
CA GLY A 49 -6.91 -5.28 0.96
C GLY A 49 -6.66 -5.24 -0.54
N LEU A 50 -6.61 -6.41 -1.15
CA LEU A 50 -6.62 -6.58 -2.59
C LEU A 50 -7.94 -7.24 -3.01
N VAL A 51 -8.69 -6.55 -3.87
CA VAL A 51 -9.81 -7.13 -4.60
C VAL A 51 -9.38 -7.36 -6.04
N VAL A 52 -9.44 -8.60 -6.52
CA VAL A 52 -8.88 -8.97 -7.83
C VAL A 52 -9.89 -9.65 -8.74
N ASP A 53 -9.95 -9.19 -9.98
CA ASP A 53 -10.94 -9.61 -10.95
C ASP A 53 -10.52 -10.84 -11.76
N GLY A 54 -11.20 -11.95 -11.50
CA GLY A 54 -11.06 -13.20 -12.24
C GLY A 54 -12.13 -13.40 -13.32
N SER A 55 -12.98 -12.42 -13.59
CA SER A 55 -14.04 -12.56 -14.58
C SER A 55 -13.50 -12.65 -16.01
N GLY A 56 -14.39 -13.01 -16.95
CA GLY A 56 -14.04 -13.11 -18.36
C GLY A 56 -13.75 -11.75 -19.02
N SER A 57 -14.34 -10.65 -18.54
CA SER A 57 -14.06 -9.30 -19.04
C SER A 57 -12.65 -8.82 -18.65
N ALA A 58 -12.12 -9.40 -17.58
CA ALA A 58 -10.78 -9.15 -17.05
C ALA A 58 -9.66 -10.04 -17.66
N ALA A 59 -9.97 -10.80 -18.70
CA ALA A 59 -9.00 -11.60 -19.43
C ALA A 59 -8.18 -10.74 -20.41
N ALA A 60 -6.92 -11.12 -20.63
CA ALA A 60 -6.04 -10.44 -21.58
C ALA A 60 -6.58 -10.52 -23.01
N VAL A 61 -7.29 -9.47 -23.45
CA VAL A 61 -7.78 -9.28 -24.81
C VAL A 61 -7.23 -7.98 -25.39
N LYS A 62 -7.10 -7.92 -26.71
CA LYS A 62 -6.35 -6.87 -27.44
C LYS A 62 -6.78 -5.42 -27.14
N GLU A 63 -8.04 -5.21 -26.75
CA GLU A 63 -8.62 -3.88 -26.50
C GLU A 63 -9.35 -3.80 -25.14
N GLY A 64 -8.95 -4.62 -24.16
CA GLY A 64 -9.64 -4.74 -22.87
C GLY A 64 -8.74 -4.59 -21.65
N PHE A 65 -9.34 -4.80 -20.49
CA PHE A 65 -8.66 -4.80 -19.19
C PHE A 65 -7.96 -6.15 -18.96
N ASP A 66 -6.64 -6.12 -18.73
CA ASP A 66 -5.86 -7.30 -18.33
C ASP A 66 -5.57 -7.24 -16.83
N SER A 67 -6.37 -7.96 -16.05
CA SER A 67 -6.24 -8.01 -14.59
C SER A 67 -4.88 -8.52 -14.12
N GLU A 68 -4.26 -9.46 -14.85
CA GLU A 68 -2.96 -9.99 -14.44
C GLU A 68 -1.84 -8.99 -14.67
N ALA A 69 -1.84 -8.33 -15.83
CA ALA A 69 -0.87 -7.27 -16.12
C ALA A 69 -1.04 -6.10 -15.15
N LYS A 70 -2.27 -5.65 -14.91
CA LYS A 70 -2.59 -4.56 -13.98
C LYS A 70 -2.24 -4.89 -12.54
N LEU A 71 -2.49 -6.12 -12.10
CA LEU A 71 -2.08 -6.59 -10.77
C LEU A 71 -0.56 -6.54 -10.62
N LYS A 72 0.19 -7.05 -11.60
CA LYS A 72 1.66 -7.08 -11.58
C LYS A 72 2.26 -5.68 -11.57
N ASP A 73 1.64 -4.73 -12.27
CA ASP A 73 2.12 -3.35 -12.38
C ASP A 73 1.83 -2.52 -11.11
N SER A 74 0.66 -2.72 -10.49
CA SER A 74 0.17 -1.83 -9.42
C SER A 74 0.47 -2.32 -8.00
N LEU A 75 0.48 -3.64 -7.75
CA LEU A 75 0.44 -4.17 -6.38
C LEU A 75 1.63 -3.71 -5.52
N ILE A 76 2.87 -3.87 -6.00
CA ILE A 76 4.06 -3.56 -5.19
C ILE A 76 4.17 -2.05 -4.91
N GLY A 77 3.81 -1.23 -5.89
CA GLY A 77 3.72 0.22 -5.72
C GLY A 77 2.70 0.60 -4.65
N PHE A 78 1.48 0.07 -4.77
CA PHE A 78 0.41 0.26 -3.78
C PHE A 78 0.83 -0.15 -2.36
N LEU A 79 1.42 -1.34 -2.19
CA LEU A 79 1.86 -1.81 -0.87
C LEU A 79 2.89 -0.87 -0.22
N THR A 80 3.77 -0.30 -1.05
CA THR A 80 4.83 0.62 -0.60
C THR A 80 4.26 2.01 -0.28
N ASP A 81 3.51 2.59 -1.21
CA ASP A 81 2.98 3.95 -1.11
C ASP A 81 1.99 4.08 0.05
N GLN A 82 1.18 3.05 0.29
CA GLN A 82 0.19 3.02 1.39
C GLN A 82 0.76 2.50 2.71
N LYS A 83 2.05 2.16 2.77
CA LYS A 83 2.75 1.62 3.95
C LYS A 83 2.00 0.43 4.57
N CYS A 84 1.61 -0.53 3.73
CA CYS A 84 0.80 -1.67 4.14
C CYS A 84 1.56 -2.58 5.12
N GLY A 85 0.97 -2.81 6.30
CA GLY A 85 1.44 -3.76 7.30
C GLY A 85 0.86 -5.16 7.14
N THR A 86 -0.34 -5.27 6.59
CA THR A 86 -0.96 -6.56 6.25
C THR A 86 -1.67 -6.47 4.91
N LEU A 87 -1.84 -7.62 4.23
CA LEU A 87 -2.66 -7.74 3.03
C LEU A 87 -3.66 -8.88 3.14
N ASP A 88 -4.95 -8.55 3.02
CA ASP A 88 -6.05 -9.49 2.82
C ASP A 88 -6.47 -9.56 1.34
N PHE A 89 -7.15 -10.65 0.95
CA PHE A 89 -7.51 -10.92 -0.44
C PHE A 89 -9.00 -11.21 -0.59
N ALA A 90 -9.61 -10.66 -1.63
CA ALA A 90 -10.96 -11.03 -2.06
C ALA A 90 -11.02 -11.18 -3.59
N PRO A 91 -11.54 -12.31 -4.10
CA PRO A 91 -11.70 -12.49 -5.53
C PRO A 91 -13.03 -11.89 -6.00
N ILE A 92 -13.06 -11.33 -7.21
CA ILE A 92 -14.29 -11.09 -7.96
C ILE A 92 -14.54 -12.32 -8.84
N THR A 93 -15.71 -12.95 -8.61
CA THR A 93 -16.17 -14.18 -9.27
C THR A 93 -17.68 -14.09 -9.50
N ARG A 94 -18.34 -15.15 -9.97
CA ARG A 94 -19.79 -15.26 -10.09
C ARG A 94 -20.52 -15.01 -8.76
N SER A 95 -19.90 -15.34 -7.63
CA SER A 95 -20.46 -15.14 -6.30
C SER A 95 -19.33 -14.96 -5.29
N SER A 96 -18.81 -13.75 -5.23
CA SER A 96 -17.54 -13.41 -4.58
C SER A 96 -17.55 -13.69 -3.08
N ARG A 97 -18.65 -13.35 -2.39
CA ARG A 97 -18.77 -13.58 -0.93
C ARG A 97 -18.67 -15.05 -0.55
N SER A 98 -19.25 -15.96 -1.34
CA SER A 98 -19.21 -17.41 -1.07
C SER A 98 -18.11 -18.16 -1.80
N SER A 99 -17.27 -17.49 -2.59
CA SER A 99 -16.21 -18.14 -3.37
C SER A 99 -15.26 -18.96 -2.48
N SER A 100 -14.91 -20.16 -2.96
CA SER A 100 -13.91 -21.03 -2.33
C SER A 100 -12.47 -20.58 -2.57
N CYS A 101 -12.23 -19.68 -3.53
CA CYS A 101 -10.91 -19.08 -3.74
C CYS A 101 -10.59 -18.20 -2.54
N ARG A 102 -9.48 -18.52 -1.86
CA ARG A 102 -9.03 -17.90 -0.62
C ARG A 102 -7.51 -17.99 -0.57
N GLN A 103 -6.86 -16.88 -0.23
CA GLN A 103 -5.50 -16.87 0.30
C GLN A 103 -5.54 -16.48 1.77
N ASP A 104 -4.54 -16.91 2.50
CA ASP A 104 -4.29 -16.42 3.85
C ASP A 104 -3.80 -14.97 3.81
N ARG A 105 -4.11 -14.22 4.87
CA ARG A 105 -3.55 -12.90 5.09
C ARG A 105 -2.03 -12.96 5.09
N VAL A 106 -1.39 -12.01 4.42
CA VAL A 106 0.07 -11.83 4.46
C VAL A 106 0.42 -10.73 5.45
N ASP A 107 1.33 -11.02 6.37
CA ASP A 107 2.00 -10.04 7.22
C ASP A 107 3.17 -9.42 6.42
N LEU A 108 3.10 -8.12 6.17
CA LEU A 108 4.07 -7.37 5.39
C LEU A 108 5.14 -6.71 6.26
N ASP A 109 4.97 -6.72 7.58
CA ASP A 109 5.97 -6.27 8.55
C ASP A 109 6.12 -7.29 9.69
N PRO A 110 6.52 -8.53 9.36
CA PRO A 110 6.57 -9.61 10.34
C PRO A 110 7.52 -9.30 11.51
N PRO A 111 7.30 -9.95 12.67
CA PRO A 111 8.16 -9.78 13.83
C PRO A 111 9.64 -10.01 13.48
N HIS A 112 10.50 -9.17 14.05
CA HIS A 112 11.94 -9.17 13.80
C HIS A 112 12.71 -8.86 15.08
N ASP A 113 13.98 -9.27 15.12
CA ASP A 113 14.93 -8.94 16.17
C ASP A 113 16.00 -7.95 15.66
N ALA A 114 16.97 -7.63 16.50
CA ALA A 114 18.03 -6.67 16.17
C ALA A 114 19.00 -7.15 15.08
N GLN A 115 18.99 -8.44 14.74
CA GLN A 115 19.88 -9.07 13.77
C GLN A 115 19.20 -9.28 12.41
N THR A 116 17.88 -9.10 12.35
CA THR A 116 17.09 -9.29 11.15
C THR A 116 17.28 -8.11 10.18
N ASP A 117 17.61 -8.41 8.92
CA ASP A 117 17.50 -7.42 7.85
C ASP A 117 16.02 -7.22 7.48
N GLN A 118 15.40 -6.25 8.15
CA GLN A 118 13.98 -5.96 8.00
C GLN A 118 13.62 -5.57 6.56
N LYS A 119 14.53 -4.94 5.80
CA LYS A 119 14.27 -4.59 4.39
C LYS A 119 14.13 -5.83 3.53
N VAL A 120 15.06 -6.77 3.69
CA VAL A 120 15.02 -8.05 2.97
C VAL A 120 13.80 -8.86 3.37
N GLN A 121 13.46 -8.88 4.66
CA GLN A 121 12.29 -9.58 5.18
C GLN A 121 10.98 -9.01 4.58
N ARG A 122 10.79 -7.70 4.61
CA ARG A 122 9.63 -7.02 4.00
C ARG A 122 9.56 -7.25 2.49
N ALA A 123 10.70 -7.19 1.79
CA ALA A 123 10.75 -7.48 0.36
C ALA A 123 10.35 -8.94 0.04
N ASN A 124 10.72 -9.90 0.88
CA ASN A 124 10.28 -11.28 0.75
C ASN A 124 8.77 -11.42 1.00
N ALA A 125 8.24 -10.75 2.03
CA ALA A 125 6.81 -10.74 2.32
C ALA A 125 5.99 -10.15 1.17
N GLN A 126 6.45 -9.05 0.56
CA GLN A 126 5.82 -8.46 -0.62
C GLN A 126 5.84 -9.42 -1.83
N ARG A 127 6.93 -10.16 -2.06
CA ARG A 127 6.97 -11.20 -3.12
C ARG A 127 5.99 -12.33 -2.85
N ASN A 128 5.86 -12.75 -1.60
CA ASN A 128 4.86 -13.76 -1.19
C ASN A 128 3.43 -13.25 -1.40
N ALA A 129 3.17 -11.99 -1.06
CA ALA A 129 1.88 -11.33 -1.33
C ALA A 129 1.56 -11.29 -2.83
N ALA A 130 2.53 -10.96 -3.68
CA ALA A 130 2.33 -10.97 -5.14
C ALA A 130 2.07 -12.39 -5.68
N ALA A 131 2.75 -13.41 -5.16
CA ALA A 131 2.51 -14.80 -5.53
C ALA A 131 1.11 -15.27 -5.10
N ALA A 132 0.69 -14.93 -3.88
CA ALA A 132 -0.65 -15.21 -3.35
C ALA A 132 -1.73 -14.50 -4.17
N ALA A 133 -1.54 -13.23 -4.52
CA ALA A 133 -2.45 -12.46 -5.38
C ALA A 133 -2.67 -13.13 -6.75
N LEU A 134 -1.59 -13.61 -7.39
CA LEU A 134 -1.68 -14.33 -8.65
C LEU A 134 -2.37 -15.69 -8.51
N ALA A 135 -2.16 -16.40 -7.39
CA ALA A 135 -2.86 -17.64 -7.09
C ALA A 135 -4.36 -17.41 -6.90
N GLU A 136 -4.75 -16.33 -6.19
CA GLU A 136 -6.13 -15.92 -6.01
C GLU A 136 -6.81 -15.61 -7.35
N LEU A 137 -6.16 -14.78 -8.19
CA LEU A 137 -6.63 -14.46 -9.54
C LEU A 137 -6.82 -15.72 -10.38
N LYS A 138 -5.82 -16.62 -10.39
CA LYS A 138 -5.90 -17.88 -11.14
C LYS A 138 -7.06 -18.74 -10.68
N CYS A 139 -7.32 -18.81 -9.37
CA CYS A 139 -8.47 -19.52 -8.83
C CYS A 139 -9.78 -18.83 -9.26
N ALA A 140 -9.88 -17.51 -9.10
CA ALA A 140 -11.07 -16.73 -9.42
C ALA A 140 -11.51 -16.93 -10.88
N ARG A 141 -10.55 -17.00 -11.81
CA ARG A 141 -10.77 -17.32 -13.24
C ARG A 141 -11.50 -18.62 -13.52
N THR A 142 -11.51 -19.57 -12.58
CA THR A 142 -12.22 -20.85 -12.75
C THR A 142 -13.73 -20.76 -12.47
N GLN A 143 -14.20 -19.68 -11.82
CA GLN A 143 -15.58 -19.59 -11.34
C GLN A 143 -16.52 -18.82 -12.27
N ASN A 144 -15.99 -18.13 -13.30
CA ASN A 144 -16.71 -17.27 -14.24
C ASN A 144 -17.53 -16.16 -13.56
N GLY A 145 -18.18 -15.26 -14.31
CA GLY A 145 -19.03 -14.18 -13.77
C GLY A 145 -18.28 -13.09 -12.99
N SER A 146 -18.98 -11.99 -12.68
CA SER A 146 -18.37 -10.84 -12.01
C SER A 146 -19.29 -10.21 -10.96
N ASP A 147 -19.06 -10.54 -9.70
CA ASP A 147 -19.72 -9.97 -8.53
C ASP A 147 -18.78 -8.99 -7.81
N VAL A 148 -18.60 -7.81 -8.41
CA VAL A 148 -17.73 -6.73 -7.92
C VAL A 148 -18.18 -6.28 -6.52
N TRP A 149 -19.48 -6.01 -6.37
CA TRP A 149 -20.07 -5.59 -5.09
C TRP A 149 -19.88 -6.64 -3.99
N GLY A 150 -20.01 -7.93 -4.32
CA GLY A 150 -19.73 -9.01 -3.38
C GLY A 150 -18.24 -9.16 -3.06
N GLY A 151 -17.34 -8.86 -3.99
CA GLY A 151 -15.89 -8.83 -3.74
C GLY A 151 -15.52 -7.74 -2.74
N LEU A 152 -16.10 -6.55 -2.91
CA LEU A 152 -15.99 -5.44 -1.96
C LEU A 152 -16.58 -5.80 -0.59
N ALA A 153 -17.75 -6.45 -0.57
CA ALA A 153 -18.37 -6.90 0.68
C ALA A 153 -17.47 -7.88 1.44
N ARG A 154 -16.89 -8.83 0.72
CA ARG A 154 -16.01 -9.85 1.29
C ARG A 154 -14.72 -9.25 1.86
N ILE A 155 -14.10 -8.29 1.17
CA ILE A 155 -12.89 -7.65 1.74
C ILE A 155 -13.26 -6.76 2.93
N GLY A 156 -14.42 -6.08 2.90
CA GLY A 156 -14.92 -5.31 4.03
C GLY A 156 -15.12 -6.17 5.30
N GLU A 157 -15.59 -7.41 5.13
CA GLU A 157 -15.74 -8.39 6.23
C GLU A 157 -14.41 -8.86 6.83
N ALA A 158 -13.29 -8.75 6.10
CA ALA A 158 -11.97 -9.16 6.59
C ALA A 158 -11.35 -8.14 7.56
N PHE A 159 -11.82 -6.89 7.56
CA PHE A 159 -11.31 -5.85 8.43
C PHE A 159 -12.11 -5.71 9.71
N ARG A 160 -11.37 -5.46 10.79
CA ARG A 160 -11.96 -5.10 12.07
C ARG A 160 -12.19 -3.59 12.13
N SER A 161 -13.20 -3.18 12.90
CA SER A 161 -13.55 -1.76 13.09
C SER A 161 -12.64 -1.03 14.09
N ASP A 162 -11.79 -1.75 14.82
CA ASP A 162 -10.87 -1.25 15.84
C ASP A 162 -9.42 -1.17 15.30
N GLY A 163 -9.13 -0.17 14.47
CA GLY A 163 -7.77 0.01 13.95
C GLY A 163 -7.62 1.17 12.96
N PRO A 164 -6.43 1.33 12.34
CA PRO A 164 -6.24 2.26 11.24
C PRO A 164 -7.19 1.95 10.08
N THR A 165 -7.65 2.99 9.39
CA THR A 165 -8.52 2.86 8.22
C THR A 165 -7.85 2.02 7.13
N PRO A 166 -8.49 0.93 6.65
CA PRO A 166 -7.95 0.12 5.58
C PRO A 166 -7.84 0.84 4.23
N LYS A 167 -6.85 0.42 3.43
CA LYS A 167 -6.63 0.84 2.04
C LYS A 167 -6.92 -0.31 1.09
N LEU A 168 -7.69 -0.08 0.03
CA LEU A 168 -8.17 -1.13 -0.86
C LEU A 168 -7.66 -0.93 -2.28
N LEU A 169 -6.80 -1.82 -2.78
CA LEU A 169 -6.50 -1.89 -4.20
C LEU A 169 -7.56 -2.76 -4.88
N VAL A 170 -8.26 -2.22 -5.87
CA VAL A 170 -9.29 -2.97 -6.63
C VAL A 170 -8.85 -3.09 -8.07
N VAL A 171 -8.32 -4.25 -8.43
CA VAL A 171 -7.87 -4.56 -9.80
C VAL A 171 -9.04 -5.19 -10.55
N SER A 172 -9.83 -4.35 -11.22
CA SER A 172 -11.06 -4.73 -11.93
C SER A 172 -11.44 -3.66 -12.96
N ASP A 173 -12.12 -4.07 -14.03
CA ASP A 173 -12.83 -3.13 -14.91
C ASP A 173 -14.17 -2.66 -14.32
N PHE A 174 -14.56 -3.24 -13.18
CA PHE A 174 -15.79 -3.05 -12.45
C PHE A 174 -17.06 -3.49 -13.21
N ASP A 175 -16.97 -4.39 -14.20
CA ASP A 175 -18.16 -4.92 -14.85
C ASP A 175 -18.95 -5.81 -13.88
N GLN A 176 -20.03 -5.32 -13.27
CA GLN A 176 -20.92 -6.16 -12.47
C GLN A 176 -21.80 -7.02 -13.40
N ALA A 177 -21.49 -8.31 -13.46
CA ALA A 177 -22.16 -9.30 -14.30
C ALA A 177 -22.27 -10.65 -13.57
N ASP A 178 -22.99 -10.65 -12.45
CA ASP A 178 -23.31 -11.84 -11.68
C ASP A 178 -24.76 -12.32 -12.01
N PRO A 179 -25.15 -13.53 -11.59
CA PRO A 179 -26.43 -14.13 -12.02
C PRO A 179 -27.67 -13.32 -11.67
N GLU A 180 -27.61 -12.50 -10.63
CA GLU A 180 -28.76 -11.75 -10.10
C GLU A 180 -28.75 -10.28 -10.53
N PHE A 181 -27.61 -9.78 -11.02
CA PHE A 181 -27.45 -8.38 -11.42
C PHE A 181 -26.41 -8.23 -12.54
N HIS A 182 -26.85 -7.64 -13.65
CA HIS A 182 -25.99 -7.25 -14.77
C HIS A 182 -26.11 -5.75 -15.00
N LEU A 183 -25.02 -5.01 -14.80
CA LEU A 183 -24.98 -3.55 -14.95
C LEU A 183 -25.20 -3.11 -16.40
N SER A 184 -24.63 -3.85 -17.37
CA SER A 184 -24.82 -3.61 -18.81
C SER A 184 -26.27 -3.71 -19.31
N ARG A 185 -27.18 -4.26 -18.49
CA ARG A 185 -28.62 -4.33 -18.79
C ARG A 185 -29.44 -3.22 -18.12
N GLN A 186 -28.79 -2.36 -17.35
CA GLN A 186 -29.44 -1.26 -16.64
C GLN A 186 -29.31 0.03 -17.43
N ASN A 187 -30.27 0.94 -17.25
CA ASN A 187 -30.10 2.31 -17.68
C ASN A 187 -29.32 3.09 -16.61
N ILE A 188 -28.18 3.66 -16.99
CA ILE A 188 -27.33 4.49 -16.12
C ILE A 188 -27.01 5.87 -16.75
N SER A 189 -27.73 6.23 -17.82
CA SER A 189 -27.45 7.43 -18.63
C SER A 189 -27.79 8.76 -17.94
N THR A 190 -28.54 8.72 -16.85
CA THR A 190 -28.87 9.90 -16.05
C THR A 190 -28.61 9.64 -14.58
N LYS A 191 -28.34 10.70 -13.81
CA LYS A 191 -28.16 10.60 -12.37
C LYS A 191 -29.34 9.90 -11.67
N ALA A 192 -30.58 10.24 -12.06
CA ALA A 192 -31.76 9.64 -11.45
C ALA A 192 -31.87 8.13 -11.74
N ASP A 193 -31.51 7.70 -12.96
CA ASP A 193 -31.47 6.29 -13.31
C ASP A 193 -30.36 5.56 -12.55
N ARG A 194 -29.16 6.15 -12.46
CA ARG A 194 -28.06 5.62 -11.64
C ARG A 194 -28.46 5.44 -10.18
N ASP A 195 -29.04 6.47 -9.56
CA ASP A 195 -29.50 6.41 -8.17
C ASP A 195 -30.43 5.22 -7.95
N LYS A 196 -31.42 5.02 -8.83
CA LYS A 196 -32.36 3.89 -8.75
C LYS A 196 -31.67 2.52 -8.88
N VAL A 197 -30.72 2.41 -9.81
CA VAL A 197 -29.97 1.16 -10.03
C VAL A 197 -29.06 0.85 -8.84
N ILE A 198 -28.37 1.86 -8.30
CA ILE A 198 -27.54 1.74 -7.09
C ILE A 198 -28.39 1.33 -5.89
N ASP A 199 -29.54 1.96 -5.69
CA ASP A 199 -30.42 1.63 -4.57
C ASP A 199 -30.96 0.20 -4.69
N THR A 200 -31.24 -0.27 -5.92
CA THR A 200 -31.62 -1.67 -6.18
C THR A 200 -30.47 -2.63 -5.84
N LEU A 201 -29.23 -2.29 -6.22
CA LEU A 201 -28.04 -3.08 -5.88
C LEU A 201 -27.89 -3.20 -4.36
N VAL A 202 -27.98 -2.07 -3.64
CA VAL A 202 -27.86 -2.00 -2.18
C VAL A 202 -29.01 -2.75 -1.48
N GLN A 203 -30.26 -2.58 -1.93
CA GLN A 203 -31.40 -3.26 -1.32
C GLN A 203 -31.29 -4.78 -1.42
N LYS A 204 -30.80 -5.30 -2.54
CA LYS A 204 -30.65 -6.74 -2.76
C LYS A 204 -29.44 -7.34 -2.03
N ARG A 205 -28.33 -6.61 -1.96
CA ARG A 205 -27.03 -7.17 -1.52
C ARG A 205 -26.55 -6.68 -0.16
N GLY A 206 -27.17 -5.62 0.37
CA GLY A 206 -26.65 -4.86 1.50
C GLY A 206 -25.44 -3.99 1.11
N LEU A 207 -24.90 -3.28 2.10
CA LEU A 207 -23.69 -2.47 1.94
C LEU A 207 -22.43 -3.33 2.12
N PRO A 208 -21.34 -3.05 1.38
CA PRO A 208 -20.14 -3.88 1.36
C PRO A 208 -19.21 -3.70 2.57
N GLY A 209 -19.62 -2.98 3.62
CA GLY A 209 -18.80 -2.82 4.83
C GLY A 209 -17.52 -1.99 4.68
N ILE A 210 -17.28 -1.37 3.53
CA ILE A 210 -16.06 -0.57 3.23
C ILE A 210 -16.17 0.91 3.63
N LYS A 211 -17.07 1.25 4.56
CA LYS A 211 -17.31 2.63 4.96
C LYS A 211 -16.03 3.27 5.53
N GLY A 212 -15.68 4.44 5.00
CA GLY A 212 -14.51 5.23 5.40
C GLY A 212 -13.18 4.72 4.84
N MET A 213 -13.16 3.59 4.12
CA MET A 213 -11.95 3.06 3.50
C MET A 213 -11.61 3.85 2.23
N ASP A 214 -10.32 3.91 1.90
CA ASP A 214 -9.87 4.44 0.61
C ASP A 214 -9.77 3.31 -0.41
N VAL A 215 -10.44 3.50 -1.54
CA VAL A 215 -10.54 2.56 -2.66
C VAL A 215 -9.73 3.10 -3.82
N PHE A 216 -8.72 2.35 -4.23
CA PHE A 216 -7.82 2.62 -5.33
C PHE A 216 -8.18 1.71 -6.51
N PRO A 217 -9.09 2.13 -7.40
CA PRO A 217 -9.43 1.35 -8.57
C PRO A 217 -8.25 1.30 -9.56
N VAL A 218 -8.02 0.13 -10.13
CA VAL A 218 -7.12 -0.11 -11.26
C VAL A 218 -7.94 -0.76 -12.36
N GLY A 219 -8.18 -0.02 -13.44
CA GLY A 219 -8.91 -0.50 -14.60
C GLY A 219 -10.37 -0.07 -14.73
N LEU A 220 -10.90 0.70 -13.78
CA LEU A 220 -12.29 1.17 -13.78
C LEU A 220 -12.70 1.73 -15.15
N GLY A 221 -13.66 1.06 -15.79
CA GLY A 221 -14.25 1.49 -17.06
C GLY A 221 -13.36 1.31 -18.29
N MET A 222 -12.19 0.66 -18.20
CA MET A 222 -11.27 0.48 -19.34
C MET A 222 -11.90 -0.27 -20.53
N GLN A 223 -12.91 -1.10 -20.28
CA GLN A 223 -13.72 -1.77 -21.31
C GLN A 223 -14.49 -0.80 -22.23
N TYR A 224 -14.70 0.45 -21.81
CA TYR A 224 -15.40 1.49 -22.57
C TYR A 224 -14.44 2.49 -23.25
N SER A 225 -13.16 2.16 -23.38
CA SER A 225 -12.15 3.06 -23.98
C SER A 225 -12.51 3.57 -25.38
N ALA A 226 -13.26 2.79 -26.17
CA ALA A 226 -13.75 3.17 -27.49
C ALA A 226 -15.07 3.97 -27.48
N LYS A 227 -15.68 4.19 -26.31
CA LYS A 227 -17.01 4.80 -26.13
C LYS A 227 -17.05 5.77 -24.94
N PRO A 228 -16.53 7.00 -25.11
CA PRO A 228 -16.32 7.93 -23.99
C PRO A 228 -17.58 8.26 -23.17
N SER A 229 -18.72 8.46 -23.81
CA SER A 229 -19.97 8.78 -23.09
C SER A 229 -20.48 7.60 -22.23
N GLU A 230 -20.33 6.37 -22.72
CA GLU A 230 -20.66 5.18 -21.92
C GLU A 230 -19.67 5.03 -20.75
N ALA A 231 -18.40 5.40 -20.95
CA ALA A 231 -17.38 5.37 -19.92
C ALA A 231 -17.68 6.38 -18.78
N ASP A 232 -18.08 7.60 -19.11
CA ASP A 232 -18.41 8.65 -18.13
C ASP A 232 -19.61 8.28 -17.25
N ASP A 233 -20.67 7.73 -17.85
CA ASP A 233 -21.84 7.26 -17.12
C ASP A 233 -21.52 6.06 -16.21
N PHE A 234 -20.69 5.14 -16.69
CA PHE A 234 -20.23 3.97 -15.95
C PHE A 234 -19.34 4.35 -14.76
N GLU A 235 -18.39 5.27 -14.96
CA GLU A 235 -17.56 5.79 -13.88
C GLU A 235 -18.41 6.53 -12.84
N SER A 236 -19.34 7.38 -13.30
CA SER A 236 -20.26 8.09 -12.40
C SER A 236 -21.09 7.12 -11.56
N PHE A 237 -21.57 6.02 -12.15
CA PHE A 237 -22.28 4.98 -11.42
C PHE A 237 -21.45 4.41 -10.26
N TRP A 238 -20.20 4.04 -10.52
CA TRP A 238 -19.35 3.44 -9.49
C TRP A 238 -18.91 4.44 -8.43
N VAL A 239 -18.57 5.67 -8.80
CA VAL A 239 -18.25 6.74 -7.83
C VAL A 239 -19.46 7.02 -6.94
N GLU A 240 -20.66 7.18 -7.52
CA GLU A 240 -21.89 7.41 -6.76
C GLU A 240 -22.26 6.22 -5.85
N ALA A 241 -21.96 4.99 -6.27
CA ALA A 241 -22.18 3.79 -5.46
C ALA A 241 -21.18 3.71 -4.29
N LEU A 242 -19.89 3.90 -4.56
CA LEU A 242 -18.82 3.77 -3.58
C LEU A 242 -18.83 4.92 -2.57
N GLU A 243 -18.86 6.17 -3.04
CA GLU A 243 -18.81 7.34 -2.17
C GLU A 243 -20.19 7.71 -1.62
N GLY A 244 -21.22 7.59 -2.45
CA GLY A 244 -22.58 7.96 -2.09
C GLY A 244 -23.24 6.97 -1.14
N ARG A 245 -23.21 5.67 -1.46
CA ARG A 245 -23.91 4.62 -0.68
C ARG A 245 -22.97 3.86 0.25
N ALA A 246 -21.88 3.30 -0.26
CA ALA A 246 -20.93 2.56 0.57
C ALA A 246 -20.12 3.46 1.51
N LYS A 247 -20.09 4.78 1.25
CA LYS A 247 -19.37 5.79 2.04
C LYS A 247 -17.86 5.51 2.10
N ALA A 248 -17.30 4.92 1.04
CA ALA A 248 -15.85 4.84 0.83
C ALA A 248 -15.34 6.13 0.17
N HIS A 249 -14.03 6.25 0.02
CA HIS A 249 -13.38 7.34 -0.71
C HIS A 249 -12.69 6.76 -1.94
N VAL A 250 -12.97 7.28 -3.14
CA VAL A 250 -12.32 6.78 -4.36
C VAL A 250 -11.08 7.62 -4.66
N ASP A 251 -9.92 6.96 -4.71
CA ASP A 251 -8.64 7.56 -5.06
C ASP A 251 -8.12 7.02 -6.40
N ASN A 252 -8.08 7.89 -7.40
CA ASN A 252 -7.73 7.53 -8.77
C ASN A 252 -6.21 7.46 -9.04
N GLN A 253 -5.35 7.49 -8.02
CA GLN A 253 -3.89 7.42 -8.18
C GLN A 253 -3.42 6.27 -9.09
N TYR A 254 -4.09 5.11 -9.02
CA TYR A 254 -3.72 3.90 -9.78
C TYR A 254 -4.66 3.55 -10.93
N LYS A 255 -5.56 4.46 -11.34
CA LYS A 255 -6.62 4.18 -12.33
C LYS A 255 -6.12 3.76 -13.73
N ARG A 256 -4.82 3.93 -14.02
CA ARG A 256 -4.21 3.72 -15.34
C ARG A 256 -4.42 2.33 -15.90
#